data_AF-A0A976ISK5-F1
#
_entry.id   AF-A0A976ISK5-F1
#
_cell.length_a   1.000
_cell.length_b   1.000
_cell.length_c   1.000
_cell.angle_alpha   90.00
_cell.angle_beta   90.00
_cell.angle_gamma   90.00
#
_symmetry.space_group_name_H-M   'P 1'
#
loop_
_entity.id
_entity.type
_entity.pdbx_description
1 polymer ?
#
loop_
_entity_poly.entity_id
_entity_poly.type
_entity_poly.pdbx_seq_one_letter_code
_entity_poly.pdbx_strand_id
1 'polypeptide(L)'
;MKPLIAPAATLYADQIKAILDAYGIESVSIDNAGTGYQVSDVLPVIAPNGDGAVITVSTVGGSGEITGISIDNAGSGYTTATIDASEVGDGNAELSVTINGEAELITALESFDAQAANVDARLLQTLQNVLLTHALTSGQQSVITAAIESIQGA
;
A
#
# COMPACT_ATOMS: atom_id res chain seq x y z
N MET A 1 29.83 -12.56 15.18
CA MET A 1 28.40 -12.36 14.81
C MET A 1 27.77 -13.73 14.61
N LYS A 2 26.73 -14.09 15.36
CA LYS A 2 26.00 -15.35 15.12
C LYS A 2 24.95 -15.06 14.03
N PRO A 3 25.04 -15.67 12.84
CA PRO A 3 24.07 -15.43 11.79
C PRO A 3 22.66 -15.81 12.25
N LEU A 4 21.63 -15.22 11.64
CA LEU A 4 20.31 -15.85 11.64
C LEU A 4 20.50 -17.30 11.24
N ILE A 5 20.00 -18.22 12.05
CA ILE A 5 19.72 -19.56 11.52
C ILE A 5 18.75 -19.34 10.35
N ALA A 6 19.15 -19.77 9.15
CA ALA A 6 18.42 -19.53 7.89
C ALA A 6 16.88 -19.69 7.97
N PRO A 7 16.31 -20.63 8.75
CA PRO A 7 14.85 -20.75 8.91
C PRO A 7 14.15 -19.52 9.51
N ALA A 8 14.81 -18.80 10.42
CA ALA A 8 14.22 -17.60 11.04
C ALA A 8 14.21 -16.43 10.05
N ALA A 9 15.27 -16.27 9.24
CA ALA A 9 15.34 -15.20 8.23
C ALA A 9 14.26 -15.36 7.16
N THR A 10 14.01 -16.61 6.73
CA THR A 10 12.94 -16.92 5.77
C THR A 10 11.56 -16.63 6.36
N LEU A 11 11.29 -17.04 7.60
CA LEU A 11 10.00 -16.79 8.25
C LEU A 11 9.66 -15.29 8.34
N TYR A 12 10.63 -14.45 8.73
CA TYR A 12 10.43 -13.01 8.79
C TYR A 12 10.28 -12.36 7.41
N ALA A 13 11.04 -12.83 6.42
CA ALA A 13 10.89 -12.38 5.04
C ALA A 13 9.47 -12.67 4.51
N ASP A 14 8.93 -13.86 4.80
CA ASP A 14 7.58 -14.24 4.42
C ASP A 14 6.51 -13.42 5.16
N GLN A 15 6.73 -13.09 6.43
CA GLN A 15 5.85 -12.20 7.20
C GLN A 15 5.83 -10.77 6.63
N ILE A 16 7.01 -10.21 6.31
CA ILE A 16 7.13 -8.89 5.68
C ILE A 16 6.44 -8.91 4.30
N LYS A 17 6.62 -9.97 3.51
CA LYS A 17 5.92 -10.12 2.24
C LYS A 17 4.40 -10.15 2.40
N ALA A 18 3.89 -10.91 3.37
CA ALA A 18 2.46 -11.00 3.63
C ALA A 18 1.86 -9.64 4.02
N ILE A 19 2.60 -8.85 4.79
CA ILE A 19 2.24 -7.47 5.15
C ILE A 19 2.22 -6.58 3.90
N LEU A 20 3.27 -6.61 3.08
CA LEU A 20 3.34 -5.85 1.82
C LEU A 20 2.21 -6.21 0.85
N ASP A 21 1.76 -7.46 0.83
CA ASP A 21 0.64 -7.90 0.00
C ASP A 21 -0.70 -7.40 0.53
N ALA A 22 -0.79 -7.09 1.82
CA ALA A 22 -1.96 -6.47 2.43
C ALA A 22 -2.04 -4.95 2.18
N TYR A 23 -1.02 -4.32 1.57
CA TYR A 23 -0.97 -2.86 1.35
C TYR A 23 -1.84 -2.46 0.17
N GLY A 24 -3.13 -2.31 0.42
CA GLY A 24 -4.08 -1.79 -0.54
C GLY A 24 -4.68 -0.45 -0.12
N ILE A 25 -5.54 0.08 -0.98
CA ILE A 25 -6.42 1.19 -0.61
C ILE A 25 -7.39 0.70 0.49
N GLU A 26 -7.31 1.32 1.67
CA GLU A 26 -8.14 1.00 2.83
C GLU A 26 -9.51 1.66 2.73
N SER A 27 -9.52 2.95 2.41
CA SER A 27 -10.74 3.73 2.33
C SER A 27 -10.60 4.90 1.37
N VAL A 28 -11.75 5.36 0.87
CA VAL A 28 -11.88 6.57 0.07
C VAL A 28 -12.90 7.46 0.76
N SER A 29 -12.51 8.71 0.96
CA SER A 29 -13.37 9.76 1.50
C SER A 29 -13.73 10.74 0.39
N ILE A 30 -14.97 11.23 0.45
CA ILE A 30 -15.52 12.19 -0.51
C ILE A 30 -15.36 13.58 0.12
N ASP A 31 -14.44 14.37 -0.42
CA ASP A 31 -14.21 15.76 0.01
C ASP A 31 -15.12 16.71 -0.75
N ASN A 32 -15.31 16.42 -2.05
CA ASN A 32 -16.29 17.06 -2.92
C ASN A 32 -16.99 16.00 -3.77
N ALA A 33 -18.32 15.93 -3.67
CA ALA A 33 -19.13 14.93 -4.36
C ALA A 33 -19.22 15.14 -5.88
N GLY A 34 -18.94 16.35 -6.37
CA GLY A 34 -19.11 16.70 -7.78
C GLY A 34 -20.53 16.48 -8.32
N THR A 35 -20.67 16.35 -9.64
CA THR A 35 -21.94 16.11 -10.35
C THR A 35 -21.75 15.28 -11.62
N GLY A 36 -22.84 14.75 -12.16
CA GLY A 36 -22.83 14.04 -13.45
C GLY A 36 -22.34 12.59 -13.41
N TYR A 37 -22.00 12.07 -12.23
CA TYR A 37 -21.56 10.69 -12.04
C TYR A 37 -22.73 9.70 -12.11
N GLN A 38 -22.41 8.45 -12.45
CA GLN A 38 -23.34 7.33 -12.49
C GLN A 38 -22.85 6.19 -11.60
N VAL A 39 -23.80 5.39 -11.10
CA VAL A 39 -23.46 4.15 -10.40
C VAL A 39 -22.67 3.24 -11.33
N SER A 40 -21.62 2.61 -10.81
CA SER A 40 -20.64 1.80 -11.53
C SER A 40 -19.64 2.55 -12.42
N ASP A 41 -19.63 3.89 -12.38
CA ASP A 41 -18.52 4.65 -12.95
C ASP A 41 -17.20 4.20 -12.30
N VAL A 42 -16.23 3.83 -13.12
CA VAL A 42 -14.89 3.42 -12.68
C VAL A 42 -14.05 4.68 -12.52
N LEU A 43 -13.48 4.88 -11.34
CA LEU A 43 -12.63 6.02 -11.05
C LEU A 43 -11.16 5.61 -11.15
N PRO A 44 -10.39 6.16 -12.10
CA PRO A 44 -8.96 5.89 -12.25
C PRO A 44 -8.18 6.15 -10.95
N VAL A 45 -7.37 5.16 -10.55
CA VAL A 45 -6.40 5.31 -9.47
C VAL A 45 -5.06 5.71 -10.08
N ILE A 46 -4.55 6.87 -9.68
CA ILE A 46 -3.25 7.39 -10.08
C ILE A 46 -2.28 7.25 -8.92
N ALA A 47 -1.17 6.57 -9.15
CA ALA A 47 -0.15 6.37 -8.14
C ALA A 47 1.22 6.22 -8.82
N PRO A 48 2.32 6.68 -8.18
CA PRO A 48 3.67 6.39 -8.66
C PRO A 48 4.01 4.90 -8.50
N ASN A 49 3.26 4.17 -7.66
CA ASN A 49 3.47 2.77 -7.38
C ASN A 49 2.18 2.04 -6.97
N GLY A 50 2.26 0.73 -6.79
CA GLY A 50 1.10 -0.13 -6.55
C GLY A 50 0.31 -0.40 -7.83
N ASP A 51 -0.51 -1.46 -7.81
CA ASP A 51 -1.34 -1.83 -8.95
C ASP A 51 -2.57 -2.64 -8.51
N GLY A 52 -3.54 -2.74 -9.42
CA GLY A 52 -4.70 -3.62 -9.32
C GLY A 52 -5.88 -3.05 -8.53
N ALA A 53 -5.82 -1.81 -8.05
CA ALA A 53 -6.98 -1.20 -7.41
C ALA A 53 -8.11 -0.93 -8.42
N VAL A 54 -9.34 -1.22 -8.00
CA VAL A 54 -10.56 -0.95 -8.75
C VAL A 54 -11.52 -0.25 -7.80
N ILE A 55 -11.84 0.99 -8.12
CA ILE A 55 -12.72 1.84 -7.33
C ILE A 55 -13.87 2.33 -8.21
N THR A 56 -15.09 2.18 -7.70
CA THR A 56 -16.31 2.52 -8.44
C THR A 56 -17.25 3.39 -7.61
N VAL A 57 -18.06 4.18 -8.30
CA VAL A 57 -19.16 4.92 -7.68
C VAL A 57 -20.27 3.94 -7.31
N SER A 58 -20.59 3.83 -6.02
CA SER A 58 -21.61 2.88 -5.54
C SER A 58 -23.00 3.50 -5.45
N THR A 59 -23.09 4.79 -5.10
CA THR A 59 -24.36 5.52 -5.05
C THR A 59 -24.19 6.97 -5.49
N VAL A 60 -25.23 7.49 -6.16
CA VAL A 60 -25.32 8.90 -6.58
C VAL A 60 -26.64 9.54 -6.14
N GLY A 61 -26.62 10.86 -5.96
CA GLY A 61 -27.81 11.65 -5.67
C GLY A 61 -28.56 12.13 -6.91
N GLY A 62 -29.48 13.09 -6.73
CA GLY A 62 -30.44 13.48 -7.76
C GLY A 62 -29.83 14.24 -8.94
N SER A 63 -28.64 14.83 -8.76
CA SER A 63 -27.86 15.54 -9.78
C SER A 63 -26.61 14.75 -10.21
N GLY A 64 -26.50 13.48 -9.82
CA GLY A 64 -25.33 12.65 -10.09
C GLY A 64 -24.15 12.94 -9.17
N GLU A 65 -24.38 13.58 -8.02
CA GLU A 65 -23.35 13.78 -7.00
C GLU A 65 -22.98 12.45 -6.34
N ILE A 66 -21.68 12.18 -6.16
CA ILE A 66 -21.21 10.94 -5.54
C ILE A 66 -21.61 10.95 -4.06
N THR A 67 -22.37 9.93 -3.64
CA THR A 67 -22.77 9.75 -2.23
C THR A 67 -22.17 8.50 -1.60
N GLY A 68 -21.56 7.64 -2.43
CA GLY A 68 -20.94 6.41 -1.99
C GLY A 68 -19.90 5.93 -3.00
N ILE A 69 -18.83 5.35 -2.46
CA ILE A 69 -17.74 4.71 -3.20
C ILE A 69 -17.67 3.24 -2.80
N SER A 70 -17.34 2.38 -3.74
CA SER A 70 -16.97 0.97 -3.50
C SER A 70 -15.50 0.78 -3.86
N ILE A 71 -14.79 0.03 -3.02
CA ILE A 71 -13.46 -0.49 -3.32
C ILE A 71 -13.67 -1.96 -3.72
N ASP A 72 -13.79 -2.21 -5.01
CA ASP A 72 -14.05 -3.55 -5.54
C ASP A 72 -12.77 -4.41 -5.54
N ASN A 73 -11.62 -3.74 -5.67
CA ASN A 73 -10.30 -4.30 -5.39
C ASN A 73 -9.42 -3.23 -4.74
N ALA A 74 -8.83 -3.54 -3.59
CA ALA A 74 -7.92 -2.61 -2.90
C ALA A 74 -6.55 -2.49 -3.61
N GLY A 75 -6.23 -3.45 -4.49
CA GLY A 75 -4.92 -3.59 -5.11
C GLY A 75 -3.82 -3.85 -4.09
N SER A 76 -2.56 -3.70 -4.50
CA SER A 76 -1.41 -3.97 -3.62
C SER A 76 -0.20 -3.08 -3.93
N GLY A 77 0.58 -2.77 -2.89
CA GLY A 77 1.86 -2.08 -2.99
C GLY A 77 1.76 -0.57 -3.17
N TYR A 78 0.63 0.05 -2.85
CA TYR A 78 0.51 1.51 -2.85
C TYR A 78 1.28 2.09 -1.66
N THR A 79 2.06 3.15 -1.87
CA THR A 79 2.54 4.01 -0.78
C THR A 79 1.86 5.36 -0.78
N THR A 80 1.46 5.81 -1.97
CA THR A 80 0.61 6.99 -2.17
C THR A 80 -0.32 6.68 -3.33
N ALA A 81 -1.56 7.18 -3.27
CA ALA A 81 -2.54 7.02 -4.32
C ALA A 81 -3.50 8.21 -4.31
N THR A 82 -3.96 8.60 -5.48
CA THR A 82 -5.00 9.62 -5.67
C THR A 82 -6.03 9.09 -6.66
N ILE A 83 -7.28 9.50 -6.52
CA ILE A 83 -8.32 9.15 -7.49
C ILE A 83 -8.49 10.32 -8.45
N ASP A 84 -8.40 10.04 -9.74
CA ASP A 84 -8.62 11.02 -10.79
C ASP A 84 -10.03 10.88 -11.33
N ALA A 85 -10.89 11.83 -10.97
CA ALA A 85 -12.27 11.87 -11.44
C ALA A 85 -12.43 12.75 -12.69
N SER A 86 -11.36 13.35 -13.24
CA SER A 86 -11.45 14.42 -14.25
C SER A 86 -12.04 14.01 -15.60
N GLU A 87 -11.96 12.72 -15.95
CA GLU A 87 -12.52 12.15 -17.19
C GLU A 87 -13.85 11.41 -16.96
N VAL A 88 -14.43 11.51 -15.76
CA VAL A 88 -15.66 10.81 -15.36
C VAL A 88 -16.69 11.82 -14.83
N GLY A 89 -17.97 11.63 -15.15
CA GLY A 89 -19.01 12.60 -14.83
C GLY A 89 -18.69 13.98 -15.40
N ASP A 90 -18.83 15.02 -14.57
CA ASP A 90 -18.42 16.39 -14.92
C ASP A 90 -16.97 16.72 -14.52
N GLY A 91 -16.20 15.77 -14.00
CA GLY A 91 -14.79 15.96 -13.69
C GLY A 91 -14.47 16.78 -12.45
N ASN A 92 -15.45 16.97 -11.55
CA ASN A 92 -15.41 17.94 -10.46
C ASN A 92 -15.49 17.34 -9.05
N ALA A 93 -15.37 16.02 -8.90
CA ALA A 93 -15.25 15.37 -7.60
C ALA A 93 -13.82 15.43 -7.06
N GLU A 94 -13.69 15.57 -5.74
CA GLU A 94 -12.43 15.51 -5.01
C GLU A 94 -12.52 14.40 -3.97
N LEU A 95 -11.55 13.49 -3.99
CA LEU A 95 -11.55 12.26 -3.22
C LEU A 95 -10.19 12.05 -2.55
N SER A 96 -10.20 11.77 -1.25
CA SER A 96 -8.99 11.45 -0.49
C SER A 96 -8.90 9.95 -0.23
N VAL A 97 -7.71 9.38 -0.46
CA VAL A 97 -7.42 7.95 -0.32
C VAL A 97 -6.64 7.71 0.96
N THR A 98 -7.06 6.71 1.75
CA THR A 98 -6.27 6.16 2.85
C THR A 98 -5.73 4.80 2.45
N ILE A 99 -4.44 4.57 2.68
CA ILE A 99 -3.75 3.32 2.36
C ILE A 99 -3.51 2.56 3.67
N ASN A 100 -3.79 1.26 3.67
CA ASN A 100 -3.47 0.40 4.80
C ASN A 100 -1.99 0.01 4.73
N GLY A 101 -1.28 -0.01 5.87
CA GLY A 101 -0.08 -0.84 5.96
C GLY A 101 1.15 -0.26 6.63
N GLU A 102 1.33 1.07 6.70
CA GLU A 102 2.58 1.64 7.25
C GLU A 102 2.81 1.20 8.70
N ALA A 103 1.78 1.17 9.54
CA ALA A 103 1.85 0.77 10.94
C ALA A 103 2.14 -0.73 11.14
N GLU A 104 1.64 -1.59 10.24
CA GLU A 104 1.88 -3.04 10.29
C GLU A 104 3.32 -3.38 9.86
N LEU A 105 3.90 -2.62 8.91
CA LEU A 105 5.33 -2.72 8.61
C LEU A 105 6.15 -2.42 9.84
N ILE A 106 5.86 -1.28 10.46
CA ILE A 106 6.63 -0.74 11.57
C ILE A 106 6.60 -1.76 12.71
N THR A 107 5.43 -2.30 13.02
CA THR A 107 5.27 -3.34 14.04
C THR A 107 6.05 -4.62 13.71
N ALA A 108 6.09 -5.05 12.45
CA ALA A 108 6.85 -6.23 12.05
C ALA A 108 8.37 -6.01 12.06
N LEU A 109 8.83 -4.81 11.68
CA LEU A 109 10.22 -4.38 11.78
C LEU A 109 10.66 -4.26 13.25
N GLU A 110 9.83 -3.68 14.12
CA GLU A 110 10.06 -3.57 15.57
C GLU A 110 10.02 -4.93 16.29
N SER A 111 9.12 -5.83 15.88
CA SER A 111 9.06 -7.20 16.44
C SER A 111 10.27 -8.05 16.07
N PHE A 112 10.96 -7.70 14.98
CA PHE A 112 12.24 -8.31 14.63
C PHE A 112 13.39 -7.81 15.52
N ASP A 113 13.39 -6.52 15.88
CA ASP A 113 14.35 -5.88 16.81
C ASP A 113 14.36 -6.59 18.17
N ALA A 114 13.18 -6.99 18.68
CA ALA A 114 13.04 -7.68 19.96
C ALA A 114 13.76 -9.04 20.07
N GLN A 115 14.21 -9.66 18.96
CA GLN A 115 14.76 -11.02 18.97
C GLN A 115 16.30 -11.16 18.93
N ALA A 116 17.11 -10.10 18.78
CA ALA A 116 18.58 -10.29 18.80
C ALA A 116 19.44 -9.03 18.98
N ALA A 117 20.49 -9.14 19.81
CA ALA A 117 21.54 -8.14 20.05
C ALA A 117 22.46 -7.77 18.84
N ASN A 118 22.02 -7.96 17.60
CA ASN A 118 22.70 -7.52 16.35
C ASN A 118 21.62 -7.24 15.29
N VAL A 119 20.83 -6.19 15.51
CA VAL A 119 19.53 -5.91 14.87
C VAL A 119 19.71 -5.51 13.41
N ASP A 120 20.55 -4.51 13.15
CA ASP A 120 20.60 -3.84 11.85
C ASP A 120 21.13 -4.72 10.73
N ALA A 121 22.22 -5.46 10.96
CA ALA A 121 22.81 -6.34 9.95
C ALA A 121 21.90 -7.52 9.58
N ARG A 122 21.10 -8.00 10.54
CA ARG A 122 20.16 -9.11 10.36
C ARG A 122 18.88 -8.66 9.68
N LEU A 123 18.39 -7.46 10.02
CA LEU A 123 17.23 -6.85 9.38
C LEU A 123 17.56 -6.50 7.93
N LEU A 124 18.74 -5.91 7.69
CA LEU A 124 19.26 -5.60 6.37
C LEU A 124 19.31 -6.84 5.47
N GLN A 125 19.85 -7.97 5.96
CA GLN A 125 19.90 -9.22 5.18
C GLN A 125 18.50 -9.77 4.88
N THR A 126 17.55 -9.61 5.80
CA THR A 126 16.16 -10.10 5.61
C THR A 126 15.45 -9.26 4.56
N LEU A 127 15.56 -7.93 4.62
CA LEU A 127 15.00 -7.01 3.63
C LEU A 127 15.61 -7.23 2.25
N GLN A 128 16.94 -7.46 2.17
CA GLN A 128 17.61 -7.83 0.93
C GLN A 128 17.13 -9.19 0.37
N ASN A 129 16.86 -10.18 1.25
CA ASN A 129 16.28 -11.44 0.82
C ASN A 129 14.87 -11.24 0.26
N VAL A 130 14.02 -10.44 0.91
CA VAL A 130 12.67 -10.11 0.41
C VAL A 130 12.74 -9.52 -1.01
N LEU A 131 13.66 -8.58 -1.26
CA LEU A 131 13.89 -8.01 -2.61
C LEU A 131 14.36 -9.05 -3.64
N LEU A 132 15.14 -10.04 -3.21
CA LEU A 132 15.79 -11.00 -4.12
C LEU A 132 14.93 -12.24 -4.39
N THR A 133 14.15 -12.71 -3.40
CA THR A 133 13.48 -14.01 -3.44
C THR A 133 11.98 -13.93 -3.67
N HIS A 134 11.35 -12.76 -3.49
CA HIS A 134 9.92 -12.60 -3.64
C HIS A 134 9.59 -11.76 -4.89
N ALA A 135 8.49 -12.12 -5.57
CA ALA A 135 7.95 -11.29 -6.64
C ALA A 135 7.25 -10.07 -6.00
N LEU A 136 7.92 -8.93 -6.03
CA LEU A 136 7.44 -7.67 -5.46
C LEU A 136 7.02 -6.69 -6.57
N THR A 137 5.93 -5.96 -6.35
CA THR A 137 5.58 -4.82 -7.20
C THR A 137 6.59 -3.67 -7.03
N SER A 138 6.64 -2.74 -7.97
CA SER A 138 7.53 -1.57 -7.89
C SER A 138 7.33 -0.76 -6.60
N GLY A 139 6.11 -0.74 -6.07
CA GLY A 139 5.83 -0.05 -4.81
C GLY A 139 6.32 -0.79 -3.58
N GLN A 140 6.10 -2.10 -3.53
CA GLN A 140 6.65 -2.95 -2.47
C GLN A 140 8.19 -2.90 -2.45
N GLN A 141 8.84 -2.85 -3.62
CA GLN A 141 10.29 -2.67 -3.72
C GLN A 141 10.75 -1.31 -3.19
N SER A 142 10.02 -0.23 -3.50
CA SER A 142 10.31 1.13 -3.01
C SER A 142 10.26 1.19 -1.49
N VAL A 143 9.23 0.62 -0.87
CA VAL A 143 9.07 0.54 0.58
C VAL A 143 10.24 -0.18 1.24
N ILE A 144 10.61 -1.36 0.71
CA ILE A 144 11.69 -2.16 1.27
C ILE A 144 13.05 -1.47 1.07
N THR A 145 13.24 -0.79 -0.05
CA THR A 145 14.46 -0.02 -0.33
C THR A 145 14.59 1.16 0.65
N ALA A 146 13.51 1.91 0.90
CA ALA A 146 13.50 2.98 1.88
C ALA A 146 13.79 2.49 3.31
N ALA A 147 13.26 1.33 3.69
CA ALA A 147 13.57 0.69 4.97
C ALA A 147 15.06 0.30 5.07
N ILE A 148 15.64 -0.26 4.01
CA ILE A 148 17.07 -0.58 3.93
C ILE A 148 17.93 0.68 4.08
N GLU A 149 17.62 1.74 3.34
CA GLU A 149 18.34 3.01 3.38
C GLU A 149 18.31 3.63 4.78
N SER A 150 17.15 3.59 5.45
CA SER A 150 17.00 4.07 6.83
C SER A 150 17.85 3.29 7.85
N ILE A 151 18.09 2.00 7.62
CA ILE A 151 18.94 1.16 8.49
C ILE A 151 20.43 1.41 8.20
N GLN A 152 20.78 1.65 6.93
CA GLN A 152 22.15 1.90 6.51
C GLN A 152 22.63 3.33 6.78
N GLY A 153 21.70 4.25 7.04
CA GLY A 153 21.93 5.67 7.31
C GLY A 153 21.37 6.13 8.65
N ALA A 154 22.02 5.68 9.73
CA ALA A 154 22.08 6.33 11.05
C ALA A 154 23.54 6.40 11.51
#